data_AF-A0A955Z144-F1
#
_entry.id   AF-A0A955Z144-F1
#
_cell.length_a   1.000
_cell.length_b   1.000
_cell.length_c   1.000
_cell.angle_alpha   90.00
_cell.angle_beta   90.00
_cell.angle_gamma   90.00
#
_symmetry.space_group_name_H-M   'P 1'
#
loop_
_entity.id
_entity.type
_entity.pdbx_description
1 polymer ?
#
loop_
_entity_poly.entity_id
_entity_poly.type
_entity_poly.pdbx_seq_one_letter_code
_entity_poly.pdbx_strand_id
1 'polypeptide(L)'
;MKSPLNTVKSKFGEKAKLVAAVEKLATDDLWVSRTNKDKGLAHVSNAKLLRLHATFTEVKEKFGTRAKLIDAICDLEKRTKDAGYKTRLEAYPVPRLYDMWRMATRRAKVQAAKPAAPKAEKKPAKKAAPKKTAKKAEAK
;
A
#
# COMPACT_ATOMS: atom_id res chain seq x y z
N MET A 1 -14.40 12.99 17.48
CA MET A 1 -13.23 12.07 17.55
C MET A 1 -12.44 12.34 18.82
N LYS A 2 -11.97 11.30 19.52
CA LYS A 2 -11.07 11.49 20.67
C LYS A 2 -9.72 12.01 20.17
N SER A 3 -9.13 13.01 20.84
CA SER A 3 -7.83 13.54 20.44
C SER A 3 -6.76 12.44 20.54
N PRO A 4 -5.72 12.44 19.67
CA PRO A 4 -4.67 11.43 19.73
C PRO A 4 -4.02 11.36 21.13
N LEU A 5 -3.82 12.51 21.77
CA LEU A 5 -3.29 12.58 23.13
C LEU A 5 -4.21 11.89 24.16
N ASN A 6 -5.53 12.08 24.06
CA ASN A 6 -6.48 11.41 24.94
C ASN A 6 -6.52 9.90 24.70
N THR A 7 -6.40 9.44 23.44
CA THR A 7 -6.30 8.01 23.14
C THR A 7 -5.04 7.37 23.72
N VAL A 8 -3.89 8.07 23.65
CA VAL A 8 -2.66 7.61 24.30
C VAL A 8 -2.86 7.50 25.80
N LYS A 9 -3.41 8.54 26.44
CA LYS A 9 -3.66 8.54 27.88
C LYS A 9 -4.61 7.42 28.33
N SER A 10 -5.72 7.22 27.61
CA SER A 10 -6.69 6.18 27.99
C SER A 10 -6.20 4.76 27.75
N LYS A 11 -5.45 4.50 26.66
CA LYS A 11 -5.05 3.13 26.29
C LYS A 11 -3.67 2.73 26.81
N PHE A 12 -2.77 3.69 26.92
CA PHE A 12 -1.35 3.45 27.23
C PHE A 12 -0.88 4.28 28.43
N GLY A 13 -1.70 5.18 28.98
CA GLY A 13 -1.31 6.13 30.03
C GLY A 13 -0.45 7.28 29.50
N GLU A 14 0.67 6.96 28.86
CA GLU A 14 1.72 7.92 28.49
C GLU A 14 2.37 7.56 27.16
N LYS A 15 3.01 8.54 26.52
CA LYS A 15 3.67 8.35 25.22
C LYS A 15 4.79 7.32 25.29
N ALA A 16 5.57 7.29 26.38
CA ALA A 16 6.66 6.34 26.57
C ALA A 16 6.18 4.88 26.51
N LYS A 17 5.03 4.59 27.14
CA LYS A 17 4.40 3.26 27.13
C LYS A 17 3.93 2.86 25.72
N LEU A 18 3.41 3.82 24.94
CA LEU A 18 3.08 3.58 23.54
C LEU A 18 4.33 3.30 22.69
N VAL A 19 5.41 4.04 22.90
CA VAL A 19 6.69 3.80 22.21
C VAL A 19 7.22 2.40 22.53
N ALA A 20 7.26 2.02 23.81
CA ALA A 20 7.68 0.67 24.23
C ALA A 20 6.78 -0.43 23.64
N ALA A 21 5.46 -0.21 23.57
CA ALA A 21 4.54 -1.16 22.94
C ALA A 21 4.80 -1.31 21.43
N VAL A 22 5.10 -0.20 20.74
CA VAL A 22 5.48 -0.22 19.32
C VAL A 22 6.82 -0.92 19.12
N GLU A 23 7.82 -0.67 19.97
CA GLU A 23 9.14 -1.32 19.91
C GLU A 23 9.04 -2.83 20.09
N LYS A 24 8.20 -3.30 21.02
CA LYS A 24 7.91 -4.74 21.20
C LYS A 24 7.27 -5.40 19.97
N LEU A 25 6.50 -4.64 19.19
CA LEU A 25 5.88 -5.12 17.96
C LEU A 25 6.78 -4.96 16.73
N ALA A 26 7.79 -4.10 16.81
CA ALA A 26 8.75 -3.81 15.76
C ALA A 26 9.90 -4.84 15.70
N THR A 27 9.56 -6.14 15.75
CA THR A 27 10.52 -7.22 15.51
C THR A 27 10.96 -7.23 14.04
N ASP A 28 12.10 -7.86 13.70
CA ASP A 28 12.63 -7.91 12.32
C ASP A 28 11.63 -8.48 11.29
N ASP A 29 10.69 -9.31 11.74
CA ASP A 29 9.61 -9.86 10.92
C ASP A 29 8.55 -8.83 10.49
N LEU A 30 8.34 -7.77 11.27
CA LEU A 30 7.30 -6.75 11.06
C LEU A 30 7.89 -5.36 10.81
N TRP A 31 9.14 -5.14 11.17
CA TRP A 31 9.81 -3.87 11.03
C TRP A 31 10.80 -3.87 9.87
N VAL A 32 10.88 -2.72 9.20
CA VAL A 32 11.97 -2.42 8.29
C VAL A 32 12.61 -1.16 8.84
N SER A 33 13.86 -1.27 9.27
CA SER A 33 14.62 -0.17 9.89
C SER A 33 14.82 0.98 8.90
N ARG A 34 13.85 1.90 8.86
CA ARG A 34 13.86 3.14 8.07
C ARG A 34 13.85 4.40 8.95
N THR A 35 13.69 4.24 10.25
CA THR A 35 13.85 5.34 11.20
C THR A 35 15.32 5.73 11.27
N ASN A 36 15.59 7.03 11.25
CA ASN A 36 16.91 7.54 11.55
C ASN A 36 17.30 7.08 12.97
N LYS A 37 18.43 6.38 13.07
CA LYS A 37 18.96 5.82 14.34
C LYS A 37 19.08 6.89 15.42
N ASP A 38 19.31 8.14 15.03
CA ASP A 38 19.55 9.27 15.93
C ASP A 38 18.25 9.92 16.44
N LYS A 39 17.11 9.73 15.75
CA LYS A 39 15.85 10.44 16.06
C LYS A 39 14.72 9.56 16.59
N GLY A 40 14.95 8.25 16.75
CA GLY A 40 14.09 7.31 17.51
C GLY A 40 12.57 7.33 17.25
N LEU A 41 11.81 6.51 17.98
CA LEU A 41 10.34 6.53 17.95
C LEU A 41 9.75 7.60 18.89
N ALA A 42 10.53 8.08 19.85
CA ALA A 42 10.11 9.10 20.82
C ALA A 42 9.77 10.46 20.19
N HIS A 43 10.40 10.83 19.08
CA HIS A 43 10.12 12.10 18.38
C HIS A 43 8.94 12.01 17.41
N VAL A 44 8.41 10.82 17.16
CA VAL A 44 7.24 10.63 16.30
C VAL A 44 5.98 11.15 17.00
N SER A 45 5.05 11.74 16.23
CA SER A 45 3.80 12.27 16.80
C SER A 45 2.89 11.14 17.33
N ASN A 46 2.09 11.44 18.36
CA ASN A 46 1.19 10.47 18.99
C ASN A 46 0.23 9.80 17.99
N ALA A 47 -0.29 10.57 17.04
CA ALA A 47 -1.17 10.05 16.00
C ALA A 47 -0.48 9.00 15.11
N LYS A 48 0.79 9.23 14.75
CA LYS A 48 1.58 8.28 13.96
C LYS A 48 1.91 7.02 14.76
N LEU A 49 2.28 7.16 16.03
CA LEU A 49 2.54 6.02 16.91
C LEU A 49 1.29 5.14 17.12
N LEU A 50 0.11 5.77 17.32
CA LEU A 50 -1.15 5.04 17.44
C LEU A 50 -1.50 4.27 16.16
N ARG A 51 -1.31 4.90 14.99
CA ARG A 51 -1.51 4.23 13.70
C ARG A 51 -0.53 3.07 13.52
N LEU A 52 0.73 3.27 13.91
CA LEU A 52 1.78 2.28 13.79
C LEU A 52 1.48 1.05 14.64
N HIS A 53 1.15 1.26 15.92
CA HIS A 53 0.70 0.21 16.82
C HIS A 53 -0.50 -0.55 16.25
N ALA A 54 -1.57 0.16 15.85
CA ALA A 54 -2.76 -0.48 15.30
C ALA A 54 -2.45 -1.33 14.05
N THR A 55 -1.60 -0.83 13.15
CA THR A 55 -1.23 -1.56 11.94
C THR A 55 -0.43 -2.82 12.27
N PHE A 56 0.51 -2.75 13.22
CA PHE A 56 1.30 -3.92 13.61
C PHE A 56 0.48 -4.95 14.34
N THR A 57 -0.42 -4.54 15.24
CA THR A 57 -1.38 -5.45 15.87
C THR A 57 -2.22 -6.16 14.81
N GLU A 58 -2.85 -5.41 13.90
CA GLU A 58 -3.70 -6.02 12.87
C GLU A 58 -2.94 -6.94 11.91
N VAL A 59 -1.71 -6.58 11.52
CA VAL A 59 -0.89 -7.43 10.63
C VAL A 59 -0.43 -8.68 11.35
N LYS A 60 -0.04 -8.57 12.63
CA LYS A 60 0.34 -9.73 13.46
C LYS A 60 -0.85 -10.67 13.67
N GLU A 61 -2.04 -10.14 13.90
CA GLU A 61 -3.26 -10.94 14.08
C GLU A 61 -3.72 -11.62 12.78
N LYS A 62 -3.71 -10.91 11.64
CA LYS A 62 -4.25 -11.42 10.36
C LYS A 62 -3.26 -12.27 9.57
N PHE A 63 -2.00 -11.87 9.56
CA PHE A 63 -0.96 -12.47 8.70
C PHE A 63 0.20 -13.07 9.51
N GLY A 64 0.44 -12.59 10.73
CA GLY A 64 1.59 -12.99 11.53
C GLY A 64 2.86 -12.26 11.14
N THR A 65 3.30 -12.38 9.88
CA THR A 65 4.60 -11.85 9.40
C THR A 65 4.45 -10.96 8.16
N ARG A 66 5.48 -10.14 7.88
CA ARG A 66 5.55 -9.31 6.67
C ARG A 66 5.52 -10.15 5.39
N ALA A 67 6.21 -11.29 5.37
CA ALA A 67 6.25 -12.17 4.20
C ALA A 67 4.85 -12.65 3.79
N LYS A 68 4.03 -13.09 4.75
CA LYS A 68 2.64 -13.53 4.49
C LYS A 68 1.75 -12.40 3.99
N LEU A 69 1.97 -11.17 4.45
CA LEU A 69 1.27 -10.00 3.92
C LEU A 69 1.67 -9.73 2.45
N ILE A 70 2.94 -9.89 2.10
CA ILE A 70 3.42 -9.75 0.71
C ILE A 70 2.79 -10.81 -0.18
N ASP A 71 2.78 -12.07 0.25
CA ASP A 71 2.15 -13.16 -0.52
C ASP A 71 0.65 -12.89 -0.73
N ALA A 72 -0.07 -12.47 0.31
CA ALA A 72 -1.49 -12.10 0.20
C ALA A 72 -1.74 -10.93 -0.77
N ILE A 73 -0.82 -9.96 -0.88
CA ILE A 73 -0.90 -8.87 -1.88
C ILE A 73 -0.68 -9.44 -3.28
N CYS A 74 0.34 -10.29 -3.46
CA CYS A 74 0.63 -10.93 -4.73
C CYS A 74 -0.55 -11.79 -5.23
N ASP A 75 -1.22 -12.51 -4.33
CA ASP A 75 -2.42 -13.30 -4.63
C ASP A 75 -3.58 -12.41 -5.09
N LEU A 76 -3.87 -11.32 -4.36
CA LEU A 76 -4.94 -10.39 -4.70
C LEU A 76 -4.71 -9.66 -6.03
N GLU A 77 -3.46 -9.31 -6.33
CA GLU A 77 -3.07 -8.65 -7.58
C GLU A 77 -2.89 -9.65 -8.73
N LYS A 78 -3.00 -10.96 -8.49
CA LYS A 78 -2.75 -12.04 -9.47
C LYS A 78 -1.35 -11.96 -10.09
N ARG A 79 -0.36 -11.51 -9.31
CA ARG A 79 1.04 -11.32 -9.71
C ARG A 79 2.01 -12.24 -8.95
N THR A 80 1.55 -13.41 -8.54
CA THR A 80 2.32 -14.38 -7.74
C THR A 80 3.62 -14.84 -8.41
N LYS A 81 3.66 -14.87 -9.75
CA LYS A 81 4.83 -15.28 -10.54
C LYS A 81 5.80 -14.13 -10.84
N ASP A 82 5.49 -12.90 -10.42
CA ASP A 82 6.31 -11.73 -10.69
C ASP A 82 7.33 -11.51 -9.59
N ALA A 83 8.51 -12.10 -9.76
CA ALA A 83 9.62 -12.00 -8.80
C ALA A 83 10.09 -10.55 -8.60
N GLY A 84 10.07 -9.71 -9.66
CA GLY A 84 10.44 -8.30 -9.56
C GLY A 84 9.45 -7.50 -8.72
N TYR A 85 8.16 -7.81 -8.85
CA TYR A 85 7.12 -7.23 -8.02
C TYR A 85 7.27 -7.63 -6.54
N LYS A 86 7.50 -8.92 -6.26
CA LYS A 86 7.73 -9.41 -4.89
C LYS A 86 8.93 -8.74 -4.23
N THR A 87 10.05 -8.67 -4.95
CA THR A 87 11.28 -7.99 -4.48
C THR A 87 11.00 -6.52 -4.13
N ARG A 88 10.21 -5.81 -4.94
CA ARG A 88 9.84 -4.43 -4.66
C ARG A 88 8.95 -4.28 -3.42
N LEU A 89 8.08 -5.26 -3.16
CA LEU A 89 7.24 -5.27 -1.96
C LEU A 89 8.07 -5.52 -0.68
N GLU A 90 9.12 -6.33 -0.75
CA GLU A 90 9.99 -6.61 0.40
C GLU A 90 10.72 -5.36 0.92
N ALA A 91 11.00 -4.39 0.03
CA ALA A 91 11.57 -3.10 0.39
C ALA A 91 10.58 -2.14 1.08
N TYR A 92 9.28 -2.44 1.04
CA TYR A 92 8.28 -1.58 1.66
C TYR A 92 8.06 -1.91 3.14
N PRO A 93 7.88 -0.87 3.99
CA PRO A 93 7.56 -1.09 5.39
C PRO A 93 6.12 -1.62 5.52
N VAL A 94 5.86 -2.42 6.57
CA VAL A 94 4.56 -3.04 6.83
C VAL A 94 3.36 -2.07 6.73
N PRO A 95 3.41 -0.82 7.23
CA PRO A 95 2.27 0.09 7.08
C PRO A 95 1.91 0.39 5.63
N ARG A 96 2.90 0.46 4.74
CA ARG A 96 2.67 0.68 3.30
C ARG A 96 2.09 -0.56 2.64
N LEU A 97 2.62 -1.74 2.98
CA LEU A 97 2.10 -3.02 2.50
C LEU A 97 0.64 -3.22 2.93
N TYR A 98 0.32 -2.91 4.19
CA TYR A 98 -1.04 -3.06 4.70
C TYR A 98 -2.04 -2.15 3.97
N ASP A 99 -1.66 -0.89 3.70
CA ASP A 99 -2.49 0.00 2.88
C ASP A 99 -2.70 -0.55 1.46
N MET A 100 -1.65 -1.10 0.83
CA MET A 100 -1.75 -1.74 -0.48
C MET A 100 -2.71 -2.92 -0.46
N TRP A 101 -2.61 -3.81 0.54
CA TRP A 101 -3.51 -4.94 0.73
C TRP A 101 -4.97 -4.50 0.91
N ARG A 102 -5.22 -3.47 1.73
CA ARG A 102 -6.58 -2.92 1.92
C ARG A 102 -7.16 -2.38 0.61
N MET A 103 -6.35 -1.68 -0.19
CA MET A 103 -6.79 -1.16 -1.48
C MET A 103 -7.01 -2.27 -2.50
N ALA A 104 -6.13 -3.27 -2.57
CA ALA A 104 -6.28 -4.46 -3.41
C ALA A 104 -7.58 -5.20 -3.07
N THR A 105 -7.82 -5.46 -1.78
CA THR A 105 -9.06 -6.07 -1.29
C THR A 105 -10.30 -5.26 -1.68
N ARG A 106 -10.27 -3.93 -1.52
CA ARG A 106 -11.40 -3.06 -1.90
C ARG A 106 -11.64 -3.12 -3.41
N ARG A 107 -10.59 -3.07 -4.22
CA ARG A 107 -10.69 -3.19 -5.69
C ARG A 107 -11.22 -4.55 -6.12
N ALA A 108 -10.80 -5.63 -5.47
CA ALA A 108 -11.31 -6.97 -5.74
C ALA A 108 -12.82 -7.07 -5.45
N LYS A 109 -13.27 -6.51 -4.31
CA LYS A 109 -14.71 -6.46 -3.95
C LYS A 109 -15.54 -5.64 -4.94
N VAL A 110 -15.06 -4.46 -5.35
CA VAL A 110 -15.77 -3.62 -6.34
C VAL A 110 -15.84 -4.30 -7.71
N GLN A 111 -14.77 -5.01 -8.12
CA GLN A 111 -14.78 -5.76 -9.38
C GLN A 111 -15.73 -6.97 -9.32
N ALA A 112 -15.85 -7.64 -8.18
CA ALA A 112 -16.81 -8.73 -7.98
C ALA A 112 -18.26 -8.24 -7.94
N ALA A 113 -18.51 -7.02 -7.44
CA ALA A 113 -19.85 -6.42 -7.36
C ALA A 113 -20.30 -5.72 -8.65
N LYS A 114 -19.41 -5.57 -9.65
CA LYS A 114 -19.76 -4.96 -10.93
C LYS A 114 -20.39 -6.06 -11.81
N PRO A 115 -21.70 -5.98 -12.15
CA PRO A 115 -22.26 -6.88 -13.15
C PRO A 115 -21.43 -6.73 -14.43
N ALA A 116 -21.13 -7.86 -15.09
CA ALA A 116 -20.33 -7.89 -16.29
C ALA A 116 -20.92 -6.92 -17.31
N ALA A 117 -20.31 -5.73 -17.45
CA ALA A 117 -20.62 -4.86 -18.56
C ALA A 117 -20.33 -5.68 -19.82
N PRO A 118 -21.27 -5.79 -20.78
CA PRO A 118 -21.05 -6.54 -22.00
C PRO A 118 -19.77 -6.01 -22.62
N LYS A 119 -18.87 -6.94 -23.00
CA LYS A 119 -17.68 -6.64 -23.78
C LYS A 119 -18.16 -5.78 -24.95
N ALA A 120 -17.89 -4.48 -24.89
CA ALA A 120 -18.04 -3.61 -26.04
C ALA A 120 -17.04 -4.15 -27.07
N GLU A 121 -17.57 -4.92 -28.01
CA GLU A 121 -16.87 -5.35 -29.20
C GLU A 121 -16.14 -4.14 -29.79
N LYS A 122 -14.86 -4.36 -30.11
CA LYS A 122 -14.01 -3.42 -30.80
C LYS A 122 -14.73 -2.93 -32.06
N LYS A 123 -15.37 -1.76 -32.02
CA LYS A 123 -15.76 -1.08 -33.25
C LYS A 123 -14.48 -0.51 -33.87
N PRO A 124 -14.10 -0.95 -35.09
CA PRO A 124 -12.79 -0.67 -35.66
C PRO A 124 -12.59 0.84 -35.83
N ALA A 125 -11.35 1.25 -35.60
CA ALA A 125 -10.86 2.62 -35.75
C ALA A 125 -11.43 3.26 -37.02
N LYS A 126 -12.18 4.34 -36.83
CA LYS A 126 -12.64 5.22 -37.91
C LYS A 126 -11.38 5.71 -38.62
N LYS A 127 -11.14 5.21 -39.85
CA LYS A 127 -10.11 5.69 -40.78
C LYS A 127 -10.11 7.21 -40.77
N ALA A 128 -9.03 7.80 -40.29
CA ALA A 128 -8.75 9.22 -40.52
C ALA A 128 -8.61 9.41 -42.03
N ALA A 129 -9.51 10.18 -42.63
CA ALA A 129 -9.43 10.61 -44.01
C ALA A 129 -8.11 11.39 -44.25
N PRO A 130 -7.45 11.21 -45.40
CA PRO A 130 -6.17 11.86 -45.66
C PRO A 130 -6.40 13.35 -45.92
N LYS A 131 -5.86 14.22 -45.06
CA LYS A 131 -5.68 15.63 -45.39
C LYS A 131 -4.63 15.73 -46.51
N LYS A 132 -5.08 15.98 -47.74
CA LYS A 132 -4.26 16.63 -48.77
C LYS A 132 -3.87 18.01 -48.26
N THR A 133 -2.58 18.33 -48.25
CA THR A 133 -2.06 19.68 -48.55
C THR A 133 -0.56 19.62 -48.84
N ALA A 134 -0.27 19.82 -50.12
CA ALA A 134 0.92 20.38 -50.76
C ALA A 134 2.24 20.48 -49.96
N LYS A 135 3.28 19.84 -50.50
CA LYS A 135 4.58 20.49 -50.68
C LYS A 135 5.08 20.28 -52.11
N LYS A 136 5.09 21.40 -52.82
CA LYS A 136 5.82 21.71 -54.05
C LYS A 136 7.31 21.39 -53.84
N ALA A 137 7.91 20.64 -54.74
CA ALA A 137 9.36 20.54 -54.90
C ALA A 137 9.66 20.60 -56.40
N GLU A 138 10.05 21.79 -56.83
CA GLU A 138 10.78 22.05 -58.08
C GLU A 138 12.25 21.67 -57.89
N ALA A 139 12.92 21.45 -59.03
CA ALA A 139 14.36 21.32 -59.26
C ALA A 139 15.03 19.98 -58.92
N LYS A 140 15.30 19.16 -59.93
CA LYS A 140 16.52 19.30 -60.75
C LYS A 140 16.38 18.55 -62.08
#